data_AF-A0A1J4SJT5-F1
#
_entry.id   AF-A0A1J4SJT5-F1
#
_cell.length_a   1.000
_cell.length_b   1.000
_cell.length_c   1.000
_cell.angle_alpha   90.00
_cell.angle_beta   90.00
_cell.angle_gamma   90.00
#
_symmetry.space_group_name_H-M   'P 1'
#
loop_
_entity.id
_entity.type
_entity.pdbx_description
1 polymer ?
#
loop_
_entity_poly.entity_id
_entity_poly.type
_entity_poly.pdbx_seq_one_letter_code
_entity_poly.pdbx_strand_id
1 'polypeptide(L)'
;MNLGRKGLGWGRGLHGLALGAGPVKREGDGRAPAGIFAVGPGFAEDPAGVGAAHIPVRLVDGGLVCVDDLASAHYNELLEKSGETDWKSAETMLRPDGQYRMGAFVQHNVSPKAPGGGSCIFLHIWAGKGMGTAGCTSMAPENLLAVLRWLDAGKRPVLVQLTRRDYARLRSAWRLPELRQ
;
A
#
# COMPACT_ATOMS: atom_id res chain seq x y z
N MET A 1 10.30 10.16 0.46
CA MET A 1 9.25 9.25 -0.05
C MET A 1 8.99 9.55 -1.51
N ASN A 2 8.57 8.57 -2.28
CA ASN A 2 8.11 8.68 -3.66
C ASN A 2 6.67 8.16 -3.74
N LEU A 3 5.92 8.67 -4.70
CA LEU A 3 4.56 8.24 -5.03
C LEU A 3 4.57 7.55 -6.40
N GLY A 4 3.39 7.20 -6.92
CA GLY A 4 3.25 6.77 -8.30
C GLY A 4 3.86 7.78 -9.28
N ARG A 5 4.51 7.29 -10.34
CA ARG A 5 5.16 8.11 -11.38
C ARG A 5 4.26 9.16 -12.05
N LYS A 6 2.93 8.99 -11.99
CA LYS A 6 1.91 9.96 -12.46
C LYS A 6 1.19 10.69 -11.31
N GLY A 7 1.75 10.66 -10.11
CA GLY A 7 1.22 11.31 -8.92
C GLY A 7 0.16 10.49 -8.19
N LEU A 8 -0.88 11.17 -7.72
CA LEU A 8 -1.98 10.58 -6.96
C LEU A 8 -3.26 10.46 -7.81
N GLY A 9 -4.11 9.49 -7.49
CA GLY A 9 -5.49 9.41 -7.97
C GLY A 9 -6.41 8.88 -6.88
N TRP A 10 -7.65 9.36 -6.82
CA TRP A 10 -8.62 8.97 -5.78
C TRP A 10 -8.77 7.45 -5.71
N GLY A 11 -8.42 6.88 -4.56
CA GLY A 11 -8.47 5.46 -4.30
C GLY A 11 -9.81 4.99 -3.74
N ARG A 12 -9.85 3.72 -3.32
CA ARG A 12 -10.99 3.08 -2.68
C ARG A 12 -10.55 2.69 -1.28
N GLY A 13 -11.05 3.38 -0.26
CA GLY A 13 -10.61 3.22 1.13
C GLY A 13 -11.71 3.63 2.10
N LEU A 14 -11.33 3.92 3.35
CA LEU A 14 -12.26 4.20 4.46
C LEU A 14 -13.14 5.44 4.24
N HIS A 15 -12.71 6.33 3.35
CA HIS A 15 -13.44 7.54 2.97
C HIS A 15 -14.58 7.36 1.95
N GLY A 16 -14.81 6.15 1.43
CA GLY A 16 -15.80 5.90 0.36
C GLY A 16 -15.25 6.14 -1.05
N LEU A 17 -16.11 6.61 -1.96
CA LEU A 17 -15.79 6.88 -3.38
C LEU A 17 -15.21 8.30 -3.58
N ALA A 18 -14.66 8.56 -4.77
CA ALA A 18 -13.94 9.78 -5.11
C ALA A 18 -14.64 11.08 -4.64
N LEU A 19 -13.96 11.87 -3.82
CA LEU A 19 -14.52 13.03 -3.10
C LEU A 19 -14.23 14.39 -3.75
N GLY A 20 -14.05 14.42 -5.06
CA GLY A 20 -13.87 15.68 -5.79
C GLY A 20 -13.21 15.52 -7.16
N ALA A 21 -12.83 16.66 -7.73
CA ALA A 21 -12.12 16.73 -8.99
C ALA A 21 -10.74 16.05 -8.91
N GLY A 22 -10.31 15.44 -10.01
CA GLY A 22 -9.02 14.79 -10.13
C GLY A 22 -9.12 13.38 -10.72
N PRO A 23 -7.97 12.76 -11.03
CA PRO A 23 -7.95 11.41 -11.55
C PRO A 23 -8.43 10.42 -10.48
N VAL A 24 -9.15 9.39 -10.91
CA VAL A 24 -9.50 8.22 -10.09
C VAL A 24 -8.47 7.14 -10.34
N LYS A 25 -7.99 6.49 -9.28
CA LYS A 25 -7.03 5.38 -9.34
C LYS A 25 -7.61 4.23 -10.15
N ARG A 26 -6.82 3.67 -11.07
CA ARG A 26 -7.13 2.46 -11.85
C ARG A 26 -5.91 1.56 -11.98
N GLU A 27 -6.11 0.32 -12.38
CA GLU A 27 -5.01 -0.60 -12.66
C GLU A 27 -4.06 -0.04 -13.73
N GLY A 28 -2.75 -0.16 -13.52
CA GLY A 28 -1.74 0.28 -14.49
C GLY A 28 -1.63 1.80 -14.74
N ASP A 29 -2.38 2.64 -14.03
CA ASP A 29 -2.43 4.09 -14.27
C ASP A 29 -1.17 4.86 -13.83
N GLY A 30 -0.23 4.21 -13.14
CA GLY A 30 1.00 4.81 -12.63
C GLY A 30 0.79 5.78 -11.45
N ARG A 31 -0.37 5.76 -10.79
CA ARG A 31 -0.70 6.66 -9.68
C ARG A 31 -0.77 5.90 -8.37
N ALA A 32 -0.37 6.55 -7.28
CA ALA A 32 -0.64 6.04 -5.95
C ALA A 32 -2.04 6.47 -5.47
N PRO A 33 -2.72 5.67 -4.63
CA PRO A 33 -4.09 5.98 -4.24
C PRO A 33 -4.12 7.16 -3.26
N ALA A 34 -4.95 8.16 -3.53
CA ALA A 34 -5.27 9.24 -2.62
C ALA A 34 -6.50 8.87 -1.78
N GLY A 35 -6.47 9.15 -0.48
CA GLY A 35 -7.56 8.83 0.43
C GLY A 35 -7.09 8.48 1.84
N ILE A 36 -7.98 7.80 2.57
CA ILE A 36 -7.70 7.18 3.87
C ILE A 36 -7.75 5.67 3.71
N PHE A 37 -6.69 4.98 4.09
CA PHE A 37 -6.56 3.53 3.95
C PHE A 37 -6.16 2.92 5.29
N ALA A 38 -6.79 1.83 5.71
CA ALA A 38 -6.25 1.04 6.80
C ALA A 38 -4.88 0.49 6.39
N VAL A 39 -3.97 0.39 7.34
CA VAL A 39 -2.69 -0.29 7.14
C VAL A 39 -2.86 -1.74 7.57
N GLY A 40 -2.70 -2.65 6.62
CA GLY A 40 -2.78 -4.09 6.83
C GLY A 40 -1.51 -4.67 7.46
N PRO A 41 -1.33 -5.99 7.39
CA PRO A 41 -0.12 -6.62 7.90
C PRO A 41 1.13 -6.10 7.19
N GLY A 42 2.24 -6.12 7.94
CA GLY A 42 3.58 -5.95 7.41
C GLY A 42 4.03 -7.20 6.64
N PHE A 43 5.11 -7.06 5.90
CA PHE A 43 5.86 -8.16 5.32
C PHE A 43 7.36 -7.85 5.44
N ALA A 44 8.19 -8.88 5.58
CA ALA A 44 9.65 -8.75 5.56
C ALA A 44 10.34 -10.07 5.21
N GLU A 45 11.49 -10.00 4.53
CA GLU A 45 12.39 -11.16 4.34
C GLU A 45 13.00 -11.63 5.67
N ASP A 46 13.16 -10.72 6.62
CA ASP A 46 13.56 -11.01 8.00
C ASP A 46 12.57 -10.38 8.99
N PRO A 47 11.45 -11.06 9.30
CA PRO A 47 10.47 -10.57 10.27
C PRO A 47 11.06 -10.31 11.65
N ALA A 48 12.05 -11.10 12.08
CA ALA A 48 12.71 -10.92 13.37
C ALA A 48 13.54 -9.63 13.39
N GLY A 49 14.20 -9.30 12.29
CA GLY A 49 14.96 -8.06 12.10
C GLY A 49 14.11 -6.78 12.14
N VAL A 50 12.80 -6.87 11.84
CA VAL A 50 11.87 -5.74 12.04
C VAL A 50 11.79 -5.38 13.53
N GLY A 51 11.99 -6.33 14.43
CA GLY A 51 12.00 -6.13 15.89
C GLY A 51 10.60 -6.15 16.49
N ALA A 52 10.38 -5.39 17.56
CA ALA A 52 9.11 -5.31 18.29
C ALA A 52 7.99 -4.57 17.51
N ALA A 53 7.70 -5.01 16.29
CA ALA A 53 6.55 -4.53 15.53
C ALA A 53 5.26 -4.95 16.24
N HIS A 54 4.31 -4.01 16.36
CA HIS A 54 2.99 -4.27 16.97
C HIS A 54 1.92 -4.59 15.90
N ILE A 55 2.35 -4.90 14.68
CA ILE A 55 1.52 -5.43 13.60
C ILE A 55 2.00 -6.84 13.23
N PRO A 56 1.12 -7.72 12.72
CA PRO A 56 1.55 -8.98 12.13
C PRO A 56 2.50 -8.71 10.95
N VAL A 57 3.62 -9.44 10.90
CA VAL A 57 4.59 -9.37 9.80
C VAL A 57 4.67 -10.73 9.13
N ARG A 58 4.35 -10.79 7.83
CA ARG A 58 4.48 -12.01 7.02
C ARG A 58 5.91 -12.18 6.53
N LEU A 59 6.37 -13.42 6.46
CA LEU A 59 7.66 -13.75 5.85
C LEU A 59 7.57 -13.54 4.34
N VAL A 60 8.52 -12.80 3.77
CA VAL A 60 8.71 -12.71 2.32
C VAL A 60 9.66 -13.81 1.92
N ASP A 61 9.12 -14.87 1.32
CA ASP A 61 9.88 -15.93 0.67
C ASP A 61 9.40 -16.11 -0.78
N GLY A 62 9.82 -17.20 -1.44
CA GLY A 62 9.41 -17.48 -2.81
C GLY A 62 7.92 -17.84 -2.98
N GLY A 63 7.18 -18.03 -1.90
CA GLY A 63 5.76 -18.40 -1.88
C GLY A 63 4.81 -17.22 -1.73
N LEU A 64 5.21 -16.15 -1.05
CA LEU A 64 4.34 -15.00 -0.81
C LEU A 64 4.11 -14.19 -2.10
N VAL A 65 2.83 -14.00 -2.45
CA VAL A 65 2.39 -13.28 -3.65
C VAL A 65 1.24 -12.32 -3.34
N CYS A 66 1.12 -11.27 -4.16
CA CYS A 66 -0.09 -10.47 -4.23
C CYS A 66 -0.78 -10.63 -5.58
N VAL A 67 -2.03 -11.08 -5.58
CA VAL A 67 -2.74 -11.40 -6.83
C VAL A 67 -3.26 -10.12 -7.48
N ASP A 68 -2.85 -9.87 -8.73
CA ASP A 68 -3.27 -8.71 -9.52
C ASP A 68 -4.20 -9.09 -10.70
N ASP A 69 -4.48 -10.38 -10.89
CA ASP A 69 -5.41 -10.87 -11.91
C ASP A 69 -6.86 -10.44 -11.62
N LEU A 70 -7.45 -9.71 -12.56
CA LEU A 70 -8.79 -9.16 -12.47
C LEU A 70 -9.90 -10.23 -12.43
N ALA A 71 -9.61 -11.44 -12.94
CA ALA A 71 -10.56 -12.54 -13.01
C ALA A 71 -10.52 -13.48 -11.79
N SER A 72 -9.50 -13.36 -10.93
CA SER A 72 -9.33 -14.23 -9.77
C SER A 72 -10.22 -13.83 -8.60
N ALA A 73 -10.72 -14.82 -7.86
CA ALA A 73 -11.40 -14.59 -6.59
C ALA A 73 -10.46 -13.94 -5.54
N HIS A 74 -9.16 -14.14 -5.71
CA HIS A 74 -8.10 -13.62 -4.86
C HIS A 74 -7.58 -12.24 -5.30
N TYR A 75 -8.21 -11.58 -6.28
CA TYR A 75 -7.79 -10.23 -6.70
C TYR A 75 -7.52 -9.31 -5.51
N ASN A 76 -6.35 -8.65 -5.54
CA ASN A 76 -5.87 -7.73 -4.51
C ASN A 76 -5.76 -8.36 -3.11
N GLU A 77 -5.31 -9.62 -3.03
CA GLU A 77 -4.96 -10.30 -1.78
C GLU A 77 -3.47 -10.62 -1.72
N LEU A 78 -2.89 -10.43 -0.53
CA LEU A 78 -1.56 -10.89 -0.17
C LEU A 78 -1.67 -12.27 0.51
N LEU A 79 -1.19 -13.32 -0.15
CA LEU A 79 -1.35 -14.71 0.30
C LEU A 79 -0.13 -15.57 -0.06
N GLU A 80 -0.03 -16.73 0.59
CA GLU A 80 0.96 -17.74 0.24
C GLU A 80 0.45 -18.57 -0.94
N LYS A 81 1.27 -18.71 -1.98
CA LYS A 81 0.93 -19.57 -3.11
C LYS A 81 0.96 -21.04 -2.67
N SER A 82 -0.16 -21.72 -2.79
CA SER A 82 -0.28 -23.15 -2.50
C SER A 82 -1.12 -23.86 -3.56
N GLY A 83 -0.61 -24.99 -4.10
CA GLY A 83 -1.37 -25.84 -5.02
C GLY A 83 -1.72 -25.16 -6.35
N GLU A 84 -2.85 -25.57 -6.93
CA GLU A 84 -3.43 -24.97 -8.14
C GLU A 84 -4.02 -23.59 -7.83
N THR A 85 -3.87 -22.67 -8.77
CA THR A 85 -4.26 -21.26 -8.60
C THR A 85 -5.26 -20.85 -9.68
N ASP A 86 -6.26 -20.03 -9.34
CA ASP A 86 -7.23 -19.51 -10.30
C ASP A 86 -6.74 -18.26 -11.07
N TRP A 87 -5.64 -17.64 -10.60
CA TRP A 87 -5.03 -16.47 -11.21
C TRP A 87 -3.95 -16.81 -12.24
N LYS A 88 -3.83 -15.96 -13.26
CA LYS A 88 -2.80 -16.00 -14.31
C LYS A 88 -1.67 -15.00 -14.08
N SER A 89 -1.89 -14.01 -13.21
CA SER A 89 -0.89 -13.02 -12.83
C SER A 89 -0.93 -12.75 -11.32
N ALA A 90 0.25 -12.57 -10.75
CA ALA A 90 0.44 -12.12 -9.38
C ALA A 90 1.82 -11.45 -9.27
N GLU A 91 1.93 -10.48 -8.37
CA GLU A 91 3.19 -9.88 -7.98
C GLU A 91 3.91 -10.78 -6.95
N THR A 92 5.10 -11.26 -7.30
CA THR A 92 5.96 -11.99 -6.37
C THR A 92 6.55 -11.04 -5.34
N MET A 93 6.44 -11.39 -4.06
CA MET A 93 6.92 -10.52 -2.99
C MET A 93 8.44 -10.58 -2.80
N LEU A 94 9.06 -11.74 -3.02
CA LEU A 94 10.52 -11.87 -3.04
C LEU A 94 11.08 -11.33 -4.36
N ARG A 95 11.80 -10.20 -4.30
CA ARG A 95 12.30 -9.49 -5.49
C ARG A 95 13.82 -9.34 -5.44
N PRO A 96 14.52 -9.59 -6.56
CA PRO A 96 15.98 -9.42 -6.62
C PRO A 96 16.42 -7.95 -6.49
N ASP A 97 15.53 -6.99 -6.76
CA ASP A 97 15.81 -5.56 -6.60
C ASP A 97 15.69 -5.07 -5.15
N GLY A 98 15.27 -5.93 -4.22
CA GLY A 98 15.16 -5.63 -2.80
C GLY A 98 14.12 -4.57 -2.44
N GLN A 99 13.23 -4.17 -3.35
CA GLN A 99 12.22 -3.15 -3.02
C GLN A 99 11.21 -3.65 -1.97
N TYR A 100 10.99 -4.97 -1.90
CA TYR A 100 10.02 -5.62 -1.01
C TYR A 100 10.68 -6.40 0.15
N ARG A 101 11.95 -6.12 0.47
CA ARG A 101 12.62 -6.73 1.64
C ARG A 101 11.87 -6.48 2.94
N MET A 102 11.15 -5.35 3.03
CA MET A 102 10.16 -5.09 4.06
C MET A 102 9.12 -4.09 3.55
N GLY A 103 7.95 -4.09 4.19
CA GLY A 103 6.88 -3.15 3.87
C GLY A 103 5.58 -3.45 4.60
N ALA A 104 4.52 -2.77 4.20
CA ALA A 104 3.18 -2.99 4.72
C ALA A 104 2.13 -2.90 3.62
N PHE A 105 1.10 -3.73 3.72
CA PHE A 105 -0.03 -3.70 2.80
C PHE A 105 -0.92 -2.49 3.07
N VAL A 106 -1.20 -1.70 2.03
CA VAL A 106 -2.15 -0.60 2.12
C VAL A 106 -3.49 -1.13 1.67
N GLN A 107 -4.51 -1.07 2.54
CA GLN A 107 -5.85 -1.60 2.27
C GLN A 107 -6.67 -0.69 1.32
N HIS A 108 -6.09 -0.39 0.16
CA HIS A 108 -6.77 0.21 -0.98
C HIS A 108 -7.49 -0.88 -1.77
N ASN A 109 -8.77 -0.65 -2.09
CA ASN A 109 -9.58 -1.53 -2.94
C ASN A 109 -9.75 -2.97 -2.39
N VAL A 110 -9.86 -3.13 -1.08
CA VAL A 110 -9.96 -4.46 -0.42
C VAL A 110 -11.35 -4.85 0.06
N SER A 111 -12.26 -3.90 0.30
CA SER A 111 -13.62 -4.22 0.76
C SER A 111 -14.62 -3.09 0.47
N PRO A 112 -15.61 -3.30 -0.42
CA PRO A 112 -15.64 -4.38 -1.41
C PRO A 112 -14.50 -4.18 -2.44
N LYS A 113 -13.85 -5.27 -2.82
CA LYS A 113 -12.88 -5.28 -3.92
C LYS A 113 -13.59 -4.97 -5.24
N ALA A 114 -12.97 -4.15 -6.06
CA ALA A 114 -13.42 -3.89 -7.42
C ALA A 114 -12.25 -4.14 -8.40
N PRO A 115 -12.29 -5.22 -9.19
CA PRO A 115 -11.32 -5.47 -10.24
C PRO A 115 -11.10 -4.23 -11.12
N GLY A 116 -9.83 -3.91 -11.41
CA GLY A 116 -9.44 -2.74 -12.20
C GLY A 116 -9.32 -1.44 -11.40
N GLY A 117 -9.68 -1.45 -10.11
CA GLY A 117 -9.54 -0.31 -9.19
C GLY A 117 -8.11 -0.06 -8.69
N GLY A 118 -7.14 -0.87 -9.14
CA GLY A 118 -5.77 -0.91 -8.62
C GLY A 118 -5.64 -1.96 -7.52
N SER A 119 -4.61 -2.79 -7.61
CA SER A 119 -4.26 -3.84 -6.66
C SER A 119 -2.84 -3.64 -6.09
N CYS A 120 -2.47 -4.48 -5.12
CA CYS A 120 -1.09 -4.68 -4.66
C CYS A 120 -0.38 -3.36 -4.31
N ILE A 121 -1.08 -2.52 -3.54
CA ILE A 121 -0.54 -1.25 -3.06
C ILE A 121 0.18 -1.47 -1.74
N PHE A 122 1.46 -1.10 -1.71
CA PHE A 122 2.32 -1.27 -0.55
C PHE A 122 2.97 0.04 -0.12
N LEU A 123 3.36 0.10 1.15
CA LEU A 123 4.51 0.87 1.60
C LEU A 123 5.74 -0.02 1.43
N HIS A 124 6.78 0.45 0.72
CA HIS A 124 7.97 -0.38 0.47
C HIS A 124 9.27 0.43 0.29
N ILE A 125 10.40 -0.26 0.17
CA ILE A 125 11.71 0.36 -0.02
C ILE A 125 11.80 0.94 -1.43
N TRP A 126 12.22 2.20 -1.54
CA TRP A 126 12.41 2.84 -2.83
C TRP A 126 13.59 2.25 -3.64
N ALA A 127 13.54 2.35 -4.96
CA ALA A 127 14.74 2.14 -5.79
C ALA A 127 15.75 3.31 -5.66
N GLY A 128 15.29 4.45 -5.13
CA GLY A 128 16.08 5.67 -4.95
C GLY A 128 15.20 6.89 -4.80
N LYS A 129 15.76 8.01 -4.32
CA LYS A 129 15.01 9.27 -4.16
C LYS A 129 14.52 9.79 -5.52
N GLY A 130 13.24 10.12 -5.64
CA GLY A 130 12.63 10.64 -6.87
C GLY A 130 12.21 9.57 -7.88
N MET A 131 12.50 8.29 -7.63
CA MET A 131 12.08 7.19 -8.49
C MET A 131 10.63 6.81 -8.20
N GLY A 132 9.70 7.34 -9.01
CA GLY A 132 8.28 7.08 -8.88
C GLY A 132 7.91 5.61 -9.08
N THR A 133 6.91 5.13 -8.33
CA THR A 133 6.46 3.73 -8.36
C THR A 133 5.41 3.50 -9.47
N ALA A 134 4.93 2.26 -9.62
CA ALA A 134 3.75 1.96 -10.43
C ALA A 134 2.41 2.30 -9.77
N GLY A 135 2.39 2.52 -8.45
CA GLY A 135 1.19 2.79 -7.67
C GLY A 135 1.38 2.71 -6.16
N CYS A 136 2.47 2.11 -5.70
CA CYS A 136 2.85 2.09 -4.29
C CYS A 136 3.37 3.44 -3.78
N THR A 137 3.63 3.51 -2.47
CA THR A 137 4.38 4.60 -1.85
C THR A 137 5.69 4.04 -1.33
N SER A 138 6.82 4.63 -1.75
CA SER A 138 8.13 4.10 -1.40
C SER A 138 8.98 5.11 -0.64
N MET A 139 9.88 4.62 0.21
CA MET A 139 10.73 5.48 1.04
C MET A 139 12.07 4.81 1.34
N ALA A 140 12.95 5.56 2.02
CA ALA A 140 14.23 5.01 2.46
C ALA A 140 14.03 3.83 3.43
N PRO A 141 14.88 2.80 3.39
CA PRO A 141 14.76 1.63 4.27
C PRO A 141 14.61 2.00 5.75
N GLU A 142 15.42 2.92 6.25
CA GLU A 142 15.42 3.38 7.63
C GLU A 142 14.10 4.04 8.04
N ASN A 143 13.49 4.81 7.12
CA ASN A 143 12.20 5.44 7.36
C ASN A 143 11.07 4.41 7.38
N LEU A 144 11.12 3.43 6.47
CA LEU A 144 10.12 2.36 6.43
C LEU A 144 10.21 1.49 7.69
N LEU A 145 11.41 1.13 8.14
CA LEU A 145 11.60 0.39 9.38
C LEU A 145 11.05 1.16 10.59
N ALA A 146 11.27 2.47 10.66
CA ALA A 146 10.71 3.32 11.70
C ALA A 146 9.18 3.32 11.67
N VAL A 147 8.57 3.38 10.48
CA VAL A 147 7.11 3.26 10.32
C VAL A 147 6.62 1.90 10.79
N LEU A 148 7.23 0.80 10.36
CA LEU A 148 6.82 -0.56 10.73
C LEU A 148 6.88 -0.80 12.25
N ARG A 149 7.91 -0.26 12.92
CA ARG A 149 8.04 -0.33 14.39
C ARG A 149 7.06 0.58 15.13
N TRP A 150 6.61 1.66 14.50
CA TRP A 150 5.63 2.59 15.09
C TRP A 150 4.18 2.09 14.95
N LEU A 151 3.88 1.35 13.89
CA LEU A 151 2.54 0.82 13.63
C LEU A 151 2.13 -0.18 14.72
N ASP A 152 0.87 -0.05 15.14
CA ASP A 152 0.26 -0.86 16.21
C ASP A 152 -1.15 -1.25 15.80
N ALA A 153 -1.37 -2.55 15.53
CA ALA A 153 -2.66 -3.05 15.03
C ALA A 153 -3.81 -2.74 16.00
N GLY A 154 -3.54 -2.71 17.32
CA GLY A 154 -4.54 -2.38 18.35
C GLY A 154 -5.04 -0.94 18.26
N LYS A 155 -4.22 -0.03 17.69
CA LYS A 155 -4.58 1.37 17.47
C LYS A 155 -5.27 1.64 16.13
N ARG A 156 -5.45 0.60 15.29
CA ARG A 156 -6.10 0.69 13.96
C ARG A 156 -5.53 1.82 13.10
N PRO A 157 -4.22 1.77 12.78
CA PRO A 157 -3.55 2.85 12.07
C PRO A 157 -4.09 2.99 10.64
N VAL A 158 -4.12 4.23 10.17
CA VAL A 158 -4.53 4.58 8.82
C VAL A 158 -3.43 5.38 8.11
N LEU A 159 -3.26 5.12 6.82
CA LEU A 159 -2.51 5.96 5.91
C LEU A 159 -3.45 7.03 5.35
N VAL A 160 -3.15 8.29 5.61
CA VAL A 160 -3.78 9.43 4.93
C VAL A 160 -2.82 9.93 3.86
N GLN A 161 -3.24 9.81 2.60
CA GLN A 161 -2.43 10.19 1.44
C GLN A 161 -3.21 11.17 0.57
N LEU A 162 -2.82 12.45 0.58
CA LEU A 162 -3.52 13.51 -0.13
C LEU A 162 -2.52 14.54 -0.68
N THR A 163 -2.96 15.33 -1.65
CA THR A 163 -2.27 16.59 -1.97
C THR A 163 -2.42 17.57 -0.80
N ARG A 164 -1.52 18.55 -0.66
CA ARG A 164 -1.67 19.61 0.37
C ARG A 164 -2.99 20.35 0.24
N ARG A 165 -3.45 20.61 -0.99
CA ARG A 165 -4.73 21.26 -1.29
C ARG A 165 -5.91 20.42 -0.78
N ASP A 166 -5.92 19.13 -1.07
CA ASP A 166 -7.00 18.24 -0.63
C ASP A 166 -6.97 18.00 0.88
N TYR A 167 -5.77 17.94 1.48
CA TYR A 167 -5.61 17.87 2.93
C TYR A 167 -6.25 19.09 3.60
N ALA A 168 -5.92 20.30 3.15
CA ALA A 168 -6.49 21.53 3.69
C ALA A 168 -8.03 21.56 3.56
N ARG A 169 -8.55 21.17 2.39
CA ARG A 169 -9.99 21.10 2.11
C ARG A 169 -10.72 20.08 3.00
N LEU A 170 -10.13 18.92 3.22
CA LEU A 170 -10.77 17.80 3.92
C LEU A 170 -10.45 17.75 5.43
N ARG A 171 -9.48 18.54 5.91
CA ARG A 171 -8.99 18.50 7.30
C ARG A 171 -10.11 18.53 8.33
N SER A 172 -11.04 19.48 8.21
CA SER A 172 -12.14 19.64 9.17
C SER A 172 -13.11 18.45 9.09
N ALA A 173 -13.56 18.11 7.88
CA ALA A 173 -14.51 17.01 7.65
C ALA A 173 -13.96 15.65 8.13
N TRP A 174 -12.66 15.42 7.99
CA TRP A 174 -12.00 14.16 8.34
C TRP A 174 -11.28 14.20 9.70
N ARG A 175 -11.36 15.32 10.44
CA ARG A 175 -10.67 15.54 11.72
C ARG A 175 -9.16 15.22 11.65
N LEU A 176 -8.53 15.62 10.55
CA LEU A 176 -7.10 15.38 10.35
C LEU A 176 -6.26 16.26 11.29
N PRO A 177 -5.09 15.76 11.75
CA PRO A 177 -4.19 16.54 12.59
C PRO A 177 -3.67 17.80 11.87
N GLU A 178 -2.93 18.64 12.58
CA GLU A 178 -2.13 19.68 11.93
C GLU A 178 -0.89 19.05 11.32
N LEU A 179 -0.57 19.46 10.10
CA LEU A 179 0.73 19.15 9.52
C LEU A 179 1.77 19.94 10.31
N ARG A 180 2.68 19.22 10.98
CA ARG A 180 3.87 19.86 11.54
C ARG A 180 4.70 20.41 10.38
N GLN A 181 5.09 21.68 10.49
CA GLN A 181 5.94 22.36 9.51
C GLN A 181 7.35 21.77 9.52
#